data_AF-A0A923GCS4-F1
#
_entry.id   AF-A0A923GCS4-F1
#
_cell.length_a   1.000
_cell.length_b   1.000
_cell.length_c   1.000
_cell.angle_alpha   90.00
_cell.angle_beta   90.00
_cell.angle_gamma   90.00
#
_symmetry.space_group_name_H-M   'P 1'
#
loop_
_entity.id
_entity.type
_entity.pdbx_description
1 polymer ?
#
loop_
_entity_poly.entity_id
_entity_poly.type
_entity_poly.pdbx_seq_one_letter_code
_entity_poly.pdbx_strand_id
1 'polypeptide(L)'
;MQAYAFSASAPELFKQARPYLRSPVKRKVAISAEPALGQGVFLAGETALASQTLLAAPAQPVYGMTKRRFDALLADGSLRLSQSVDDTRAWVEIWAYDTLDTSGNRADAASLFLSLDNAQDERVQMALDELRERVEWLGSGS
;
A
#
# COMPACT_ATOMS: atom_id res chain seq x y z
N MET A 1 16.07 -28.23 15.88
CA MET A 1 15.58 -27.13 15.02
C MET A 1 14.37 -27.68 14.28
N GLN A 2 13.16 -27.24 14.62
CA GLN A 2 11.93 -27.75 14.00
C GLN A 2 11.69 -26.93 12.74
N ALA A 3 11.85 -27.55 11.58
CA ALA A 3 11.52 -26.93 10.30
C ALA A 3 10.02 -27.11 10.06
N TYR A 4 9.30 -25.99 10.02
CA TYR A 4 7.91 -25.98 9.58
C TYR A 4 7.92 -25.84 8.07
N ALA A 5 7.41 -26.85 7.36
CA ALA A 5 7.22 -26.81 5.93
C ALA A 5 5.71 -26.72 5.64
N PHE A 6 5.31 -25.80 4.77
CA PHE A 6 3.98 -25.82 4.20
C PHE A 6 3.94 -26.86 3.08
N SER A 7 2.86 -27.64 3.04
CA SER A 7 2.67 -28.67 2.00
C SER A 7 2.20 -28.10 0.66
N ALA A 8 1.78 -26.84 0.63
CA ALA A 8 1.27 -26.14 -0.55
C ALA A 8 2.32 -25.18 -1.12
N SER A 9 2.24 -24.89 -2.43
CA SER A 9 3.06 -23.86 -3.06
C SER A 9 2.74 -22.46 -2.48
N ALA A 10 3.65 -21.50 -2.63
CA ALA A 10 3.42 -20.13 -2.15
C ALA A 10 2.14 -19.47 -2.74
N PRO A 11 1.85 -19.60 -4.05
CA PRO A 11 0.55 -19.23 -4.63
C PRO A 11 -0.67 -19.83 -3.95
N GLU A 12 -0.65 -21.16 -3.73
CA GLU A 12 -1.76 -21.88 -3.11
C GLU A 12 -1.95 -21.46 -1.66
N LEU A 13 -0.86 -21.27 -0.93
CA LEU A 13 -0.88 -20.79 0.43
C LEU A 13 -1.47 -19.38 0.50
N PHE A 14 -1.07 -18.47 -0.39
CA PHE A 14 -1.63 -17.11 -0.44
C PHE A 14 -3.12 -17.14 -0.76
N LYS A 15 -3.55 -17.97 -1.72
CA LYS A 15 -4.96 -18.17 -2.05
C LYS A 15 -5.77 -18.69 -0.85
N GLN A 16 -5.23 -19.66 -0.11
CA GLN A 16 -5.85 -20.21 1.11
C GLN A 16 -5.88 -19.19 2.25
N ALA A 17 -4.87 -18.34 2.36
CA ALA A 17 -4.78 -17.29 3.37
C ALA A 17 -5.70 -16.09 3.05
N ARG A 18 -5.97 -15.80 1.77
CA ARG A 18 -6.72 -14.62 1.31
C ARG A 18 -8.00 -14.32 2.12
N PRO A 19 -8.89 -15.28 2.43
CA PRO A 19 -10.11 -14.99 3.20
C PRO A 19 -9.86 -14.47 4.63
N TYR A 20 -8.67 -14.72 5.16
CA TYR A 20 -8.25 -14.31 6.50
C TYR A 20 -7.43 -13.01 6.50
N LEU A 21 -6.92 -12.60 5.33
CA LEU A 21 -6.17 -11.36 5.16
C LEU A 21 -7.13 -10.17 5.11
N ARG A 22 -6.68 -9.05 5.67
CA ARG A 22 -7.45 -7.80 5.70
C ARG A 22 -6.59 -6.68 5.15
N SER A 23 -7.24 -5.66 4.60
CA SER A 23 -6.55 -4.43 4.18
C SER A 23 -5.67 -3.89 5.33
N PRO A 24 -4.40 -3.52 5.04
CA PRO A 24 -3.53 -2.87 6.01
C PRO A 24 -4.06 -1.46 6.36
N VAL A 25 -4.82 -0.85 5.46
CA VAL A 25 -5.34 0.51 5.59
C VAL A 25 -6.42 0.56 6.68
N LYS A 26 -6.20 1.40 7.68
CA LYS A 26 -7.18 1.67 8.74
C LYS A 26 -7.94 2.97 8.51
N ARG A 27 -7.29 3.95 7.88
CA ARG A 27 -7.88 5.25 7.57
C ARG A 27 -7.17 5.88 6.39
N LYS A 28 -7.88 6.69 5.62
CA LYS A 28 -7.30 7.56 4.59
C LYS A 28 -7.58 9.02 4.97
N VAL A 29 -6.58 9.89 4.88
CA VAL A 29 -6.68 11.32 5.25
C VAL A 29 -6.05 12.21 4.20
N ALA A 30 -6.63 13.38 3.98
CA ALA A 30 -6.09 14.40 3.07
C ALA A 30 -5.07 15.29 3.79
N ILE A 31 -3.98 15.63 3.11
CA ILE A 31 -2.91 16.48 3.63
C ILE A 31 -2.59 17.61 2.67
N SER A 32 -2.11 18.73 3.22
CA SER A 32 -1.87 19.97 2.48
C SER A 32 -0.45 20.09 1.89
N ALA A 33 0.41 19.10 2.14
CA ALA A 33 1.78 19.06 1.64
C ALA A 33 2.25 17.60 1.54
N GLU A 34 3.08 17.28 0.55
CA GLU A 34 3.65 15.93 0.41
C GLU A 34 4.73 15.67 1.47
N PRO A 35 4.71 14.51 2.16
CA PRO A 35 5.76 14.14 3.10
C PRO A 35 6.99 13.64 2.35
N ALA A 36 8.16 13.76 2.99
CA ALA A 36 9.37 13.10 2.50
C ALA A 36 9.27 11.58 2.65
N LEU A 37 9.73 10.84 1.63
CA LEU A 37 9.83 9.38 1.68
C LEU A 37 10.91 8.91 2.65
N GLY A 38 10.76 7.67 3.12
CA GLY A 38 11.64 7.04 4.09
C GLY A 38 11.22 7.31 5.53
N GLN A 39 11.98 6.76 6.49
CA GLN A 39 11.68 6.86 7.93
C GLN A 39 10.23 6.46 8.27
N GLY A 40 9.73 5.38 7.66
CA GLY A 40 8.35 4.88 7.85
C GLY A 40 7.28 5.62 7.05
N VAL A 41 7.67 6.44 6.06
CA VAL A 41 6.80 6.99 5.02
C VAL A 41 7.14 6.32 3.69
N PHE A 42 6.14 5.75 3.04
CA PHE A 42 6.30 5.02 1.79
C PHE A 42 5.25 5.41 0.77
N LEU A 43 5.50 5.15 -0.52
CA LEU A 43 4.46 5.22 -1.55
C LEU A 43 3.41 4.15 -1.27
N ALA A 44 2.12 4.50 -1.33
CA ALA A 44 1.01 3.58 -1.10
C ALA A 44 -0.09 3.76 -2.17
N GLY A 45 -1.16 2.96 -2.07
CA GLY A 45 -2.31 3.02 -2.96
C GLY A 45 -1.95 3.09 -4.45
N GLU A 46 -2.71 3.88 -5.20
CA GLU A 46 -2.51 4.04 -6.65
C GLU A 46 -1.13 4.61 -7.01
N THR A 47 -0.49 5.38 -6.13
CA THR A 47 0.86 5.91 -6.40
C THR A 47 1.92 4.81 -6.35
N ALA A 48 1.83 3.90 -5.37
CA ALA A 48 2.69 2.72 -5.36
C ALA A 48 2.41 1.83 -6.56
N LEU A 49 1.13 1.60 -6.89
CA LEU A 49 0.75 0.75 -8.02
C LEU A 49 1.24 1.32 -9.36
N ALA A 50 1.09 2.62 -9.60
CA ALA A 50 1.60 3.31 -10.77
C ALA A 50 3.13 3.27 -10.87
N SER A 51 3.85 3.23 -9.74
CA SER A 51 5.31 3.07 -9.75
C SER A 51 5.79 1.67 -10.18
N GLN A 52 4.87 0.70 -10.25
CA GLN A 52 5.17 -0.71 -10.53
C GLN A 52 4.44 -1.26 -11.76
N THR A 53 3.59 -0.48 -12.41
CA THR A 53 2.70 -0.92 -13.51
C THR A 53 2.58 0.17 -14.56
N LEU A 54 1.77 -0.05 -15.60
CA LEU A 54 1.44 0.98 -16.60
C LEU A 54 0.29 1.91 -16.16
N LEU A 55 -0.18 1.82 -14.93
CA LEU A 55 -1.20 2.73 -14.39
C LEU A 55 -0.67 4.18 -14.40
N ALA A 56 -1.48 5.10 -14.91
CA ALA A 56 -1.16 6.52 -14.81
C ALA A 56 -1.14 6.95 -13.33
N ALA A 57 -0.14 7.76 -12.95
CA ALA A 57 -0.06 8.29 -11.60
C ALA A 57 -1.33 9.09 -11.25
N PRO A 58 -1.87 8.95 -10.02
CA PRO A 58 -3.03 9.73 -9.61
C PRO A 58 -2.68 11.20 -9.51
N ALA A 59 -3.68 12.08 -9.74
CA ALA A 59 -3.49 13.53 -9.67
C ALA A 59 -3.02 14.00 -8.27
N GLN A 60 -3.51 13.35 -7.21
CA GLN A 60 -3.03 13.53 -5.84
C GLN A 60 -2.32 12.26 -5.40
N PRO A 61 -1.01 12.31 -5.11
CA PRO A 61 -0.27 11.13 -4.70
C PRO A 61 -0.76 10.57 -3.36
N VAL A 62 -0.53 9.28 -3.15
CA VAL A 62 -0.92 8.52 -1.98
C VAL A 62 0.33 7.98 -1.29
N TYR A 63 0.46 8.29 -0.01
CA TYR A 63 1.53 7.82 0.86
C TYR A 63 0.96 6.90 1.93
N GLY A 64 1.78 5.99 2.43
CA GLY A 64 1.46 5.12 3.55
C GLY A 64 2.41 5.37 4.71
N MET A 65 1.88 5.24 5.93
CA MET A 65 2.67 5.23 7.16
C MET A 65 1.86 4.63 8.31
N THR A 66 2.54 4.22 9.37
CA THR A 66 1.84 3.79 10.60
C THR A 66 1.20 4.97 11.34
N LYS A 67 0.17 4.70 12.15
CA LYS A 67 -0.45 5.73 13.01
C LYS A 67 0.58 6.47 13.87
N ARG A 68 1.52 5.74 14.45
CA ARG A 68 2.59 6.32 15.28
C ARG A 68 3.42 7.35 14.50
N ARG A 69 3.78 7.04 13.25
CA ARG A 69 4.56 7.95 12.41
C ARG A 69 3.73 9.16 11.98
N PHE A 70 2.47 8.93 11.61
CA PHE A 70 1.53 10.00 11.27
C PHE A 70 1.36 11.02 12.41
N ASP A 71 1.11 10.54 13.63
CA ASP A 71 0.92 11.40 14.80
C ASP A 71 2.21 12.19 15.13
N ALA A 72 3.39 11.58 14.95
CA ALA A 72 4.67 12.25 15.16
C ALA A 72 4.89 13.41 14.18
N LEU A 73 4.62 13.20 12.88
CA LEU A 73 4.76 14.24 11.85
C LEU A 73 3.72 15.36 12.00
N LEU A 74 2.54 15.06 12.53
CA LEU A 74 1.58 16.11 12.90
C LEU A 74 2.08 16.94 14.08
N ALA A 75 2.65 16.30 15.10
CA ALA A 75 3.11 16.97 16.31
C ALA A 75 4.33 17.88 16.07
N ASP A 76 5.25 17.48 15.18
CA ASP A 76 6.42 18.28 14.81
C ASP A 76 6.15 19.32 13.70
N GLY A 77 4.94 19.30 13.12
CA GLY A 77 4.50 20.23 12.09
C GLY A 77 5.01 19.93 10.68
N SER A 78 5.72 18.82 10.47
CA SER A 78 6.18 18.35 9.16
C SER A 78 5.02 17.89 8.27
N LEU A 79 3.89 17.54 8.86
CA LEU A 79 2.66 17.17 8.16
C LEU A 79 1.48 18.00 8.66
N ARG A 80 0.59 18.35 7.74
CA ARG A 80 -0.63 19.12 8.04
C ARG A 80 -1.82 18.49 7.34
N LEU A 81 -2.92 18.35 8.08
CA LEU A 81 -4.20 17.95 7.50
C LEU A 81 -4.71 19.04 6.57
N SER A 82 -5.26 18.63 5.44
CA SER A 82 -5.91 19.57 4.54
C SER A 82 -7.23 20.07 5.15
N GLN A 83 -7.53 21.35 4.93
CA GLN A 83 -8.74 22.01 5.43
C GLN A 83 -9.86 22.09 4.39
N SER A 84 -9.55 21.84 3.11
CA SER A 84 -10.51 21.85 2.00
C SER A 84 -10.04 20.96 0.86
N VAL A 85 -10.92 20.71 -0.11
CA VAL A 85 -10.55 19.94 -1.32
C VAL A 85 -9.48 20.67 -2.13
N ASP A 86 -9.59 22.00 -2.25
CA ASP A 86 -8.65 22.82 -3.04
C ASP A 86 -7.23 22.86 -2.45
N ASP A 87 -7.11 22.65 -1.14
CA ASP A 87 -5.83 22.60 -0.42
C ASP A 87 -5.24 21.18 -0.39
N THR A 88 -5.99 20.16 -0.80
CA THR A 88 -5.51 18.77 -0.75
C THR A 88 -4.43 18.55 -1.79
N ARG A 89 -3.20 18.28 -1.33
CA ARG A 89 -2.04 17.98 -2.19
C ARG A 89 -1.78 16.49 -2.31
N ALA A 90 -2.05 15.74 -1.24
CA ALA A 90 -1.82 14.31 -1.22
C ALA A 90 -2.79 13.62 -0.25
N TRP A 91 -2.80 12.30 -0.32
CA TRP A 91 -3.50 11.42 0.61
C TRP A 91 -2.50 10.61 1.43
N VAL A 92 -2.86 10.32 2.68
CA VAL A 92 -2.15 9.37 3.53
C VAL A 92 -3.07 8.23 3.90
N GLU A 93 -2.66 7.01 3.57
CA GLU A 93 -3.18 5.79 4.14
C GLU A 93 -2.47 5.49 5.46
N ILE A 94 -3.22 5.49 6.55
CA ILE A 94 -2.71 5.10 7.86
C ILE A 94 -2.84 3.59 7.99
N TRP A 95 -1.70 2.92 8.02
CA TRP A 95 -1.62 1.46 8.02
C TRP A 95 -1.48 0.90 9.44
N ALA A 96 -1.93 -0.35 9.63
CA ALA A 96 -1.79 -1.08 10.91
C ALA A 96 -0.35 -1.50 11.22
N TYR A 97 0.46 -1.67 10.18
CA TYR A 97 1.85 -2.07 10.25
C TYR A 97 2.62 -1.36 9.13
N ASP A 98 3.95 -1.34 9.24
CA ASP A 98 4.82 -0.72 8.24
C ASP A 98 4.98 -1.61 7.00
N THR A 99 5.49 -1.07 5.89
CA THR A 99 5.78 -1.89 4.71
C THR A 99 6.81 -2.98 5.02
N LEU A 100 6.62 -4.17 4.45
CA LEU A 100 7.60 -5.26 4.53
C LEU A 100 8.69 -5.15 3.45
N ASP A 101 8.60 -4.16 2.55
CA ASP A 101 9.60 -3.92 1.52
C ASP A 101 10.91 -3.42 2.13
N THR A 102 12.03 -4.04 1.76
CA THR A 102 13.33 -3.77 2.37
C THR A 102 13.87 -2.37 2.07
N SER A 103 13.38 -1.71 1.00
CA SER A 103 13.73 -0.31 0.73
C SER A 103 13.01 0.66 1.66
N GLY A 104 11.89 0.24 2.27
CA GLY A 104 11.07 1.07 3.17
C GLY A 104 10.40 2.26 2.50
N ASN A 105 10.49 2.39 1.17
CA ASN A 105 10.04 3.57 0.43
C ASN A 105 8.74 3.33 -0.35
N ARG A 106 8.25 2.09 -0.39
CA ARG A 106 7.01 1.70 -1.07
C ARG A 106 6.33 0.56 -0.30
N ALA A 107 5.02 0.50 -0.39
CA ALA A 107 4.23 -0.66 0.03
C ALA A 107 4.76 -1.97 -0.59
N ASP A 108 4.82 -3.03 0.21
CA ASP A 108 5.07 -4.37 -0.30
C ASP A 108 3.89 -4.85 -1.15
N ALA A 109 4.16 -5.75 -2.11
CA ALA A 109 3.17 -6.13 -3.12
C ALA A 109 1.90 -6.77 -2.54
N ALA A 110 2.00 -7.59 -1.48
CA ALA A 110 0.82 -8.19 -0.86
C ALA A 110 -0.02 -7.16 -0.12
N SER A 111 0.61 -6.32 0.69
CA SER A 111 -0.11 -5.28 1.42
C SER A 111 -0.74 -4.26 0.46
N LEU A 112 -0.04 -3.90 -0.63
CA LEU A 112 -0.57 -3.05 -1.69
C LEU A 112 -1.76 -3.69 -2.42
N PHE A 113 -1.65 -4.98 -2.71
CA PHE A 113 -2.74 -5.75 -3.30
C PHE A 113 -3.99 -5.73 -2.39
N LEU A 114 -3.80 -6.01 -1.09
CA LEU A 114 -4.88 -5.97 -0.09
C LEU A 114 -5.44 -4.56 0.16
N SER A 115 -4.63 -3.50 -0.01
CA SER A 115 -5.10 -2.13 0.16
C SER A 115 -6.04 -1.69 -0.96
N LEU A 116 -5.88 -2.27 -2.16
CA LEU A 116 -6.62 -1.91 -3.37
C LEU A 116 -7.62 -2.97 -3.85
N ASP A 117 -7.74 -4.14 -3.18
CA ASP A 117 -8.59 -5.27 -3.62
C ASP A 117 -10.07 -4.87 -3.86
N ASN A 118 -10.56 -3.84 -3.16
CA ASN A 118 -11.93 -3.33 -3.30
C ASN A 118 -12.07 -2.12 -4.27
N ALA A 119 -11.02 -1.74 -4.98
CA ALA A 119 -11.04 -0.62 -5.91
C ALA A 119 -12.06 -0.87 -7.05
N GLN A 120 -12.92 0.10 -7.32
CA GLN A 120 -13.95 -0.01 -8.36
C GLN A 120 -13.44 0.39 -9.75
N ASP A 121 -12.29 1.05 -9.83
CA ASP A 121 -11.69 1.50 -11.10
C ASP A 121 -11.08 0.30 -11.85
N GLU A 122 -11.59 0.00 -13.03
CA GLU A 122 -11.12 -1.09 -13.89
C GLU A 122 -9.63 -0.96 -14.22
N ARG A 123 -9.09 0.26 -14.35
CA ARG A 123 -7.66 0.48 -14.63
C ARG A 123 -6.80 0.05 -13.44
N VAL A 124 -7.30 0.28 -12.22
CA VAL A 124 -6.63 -0.18 -11.00
C VAL A 124 -6.68 -1.70 -10.93
N GLN A 125 -7.82 -2.32 -11.25
CA GLN A 125 -7.93 -3.79 -11.28
C GLN A 125 -6.97 -4.42 -12.30
N MET A 126 -6.88 -3.88 -13.52
CA MET A 126 -5.93 -4.34 -14.53
C MET A 126 -4.47 -4.22 -14.07
N ALA A 127 -4.12 -3.11 -13.42
CA ALA A 127 -2.79 -2.91 -12.87
C ALA A 127 -2.49 -3.86 -11.70
N LEU A 128 -3.50 -4.19 -10.87
CA LEU A 128 -3.35 -5.21 -9.84
C LEU A 128 -3.09 -6.60 -10.43
N ASP A 129 -3.72 -6.93 -11.56
CA ASP A 129 -3.45 -8.19 -12.27
C ASP A 129 -2.02 -8.22 -12.81
N GLU A 130 -1.53 -7.14 -13.43
CA GLU A 130 -0.13 -7.00 -13.85
C GLU A 130 0.85 -7.18 -12.66
N LEU A 131 0.53 -6.60 -11.51
CA LEU A 131 1.32 -6.75 -10.28
C LEU A 131 1.36 -8.21 -9.81
N ARG A 132 0.23 -8.94 -9.89
CA ARG A 132 0.16 -10.36 -9.53
C ARG A 132 0.99 -11.23 -10.46
N GLU A 133 1.00 -10.94 -11.77
CA GLU A 133 1.80 -11.69 -12.74
C GLU A 133 3.31 -11.52 -12.51
N ARG A 134 3.73 -10.33 -12.06
CA ARG A 134 5.15 -10.06 -11.73
C ARG A 134 5.62 -10.68 -10.42
N VAL A 135 4.70 -10.91 -9.49
CA VAL A 135 5.02 -11.47 -8.17
C VAL A 135 4.52 -12.90 -8.13
N GLU A 136 5.42 -13.83 -8.46
CA GLU A 136 5.10 -15.25 -8.72
C GLU A 136 4.23 -15.91 -7.63
N TRP A 137 4.37 -15.52 -6.36
CA TRP A 137 3.59 -16.07 -5.25
C TRP A 137 2.23 -15.37 -4.99
N LEU A 138 1.99 -14.20 -5.58
CA LEU A 138 0.68 -13.53 -5.58
C LEU A 138 -0.23 -14.02 -6.70
N GLY A 139 0.36 -14.58 -7.77
CA GLY A 139 -0.36 -15.21 -8.85
C GLY A 139 -1.16 -16.43 -8.37
N SER A 140 -2.21 -16.77 -9.11
CA SER A 140 -2.77 -18.12 -9.04
C SER A 140 -1.83 -18.97 -9.88
N GLY A 141 -0.99 -19.82 -9.26
CA GLY A 141 -0.13 -20.73 -10.00
C GLY A 141 -0.93 -21.44 -11.10
N SER A 142 -0.53 -21.23 -12.35
CA SER A 142 -1.01 -21.96 -13.51
C SER A 142 -0.46 -23.38 -13.49
#